data_AF-A0A7S4W059-F1
#
_entry.id   AF-A0A7S4W059-F1
#
_cell.length_a   1.000
_cell.length_b   1.000
_cell.length_c   1.000
_cell.angle_alpha   90.00
_cell.angle_beta   90.00
_cell.angle_gamma   90.00
#
_symmetry.space_group_name_H-M   'P 1'
#
loop_
_entity.id
_entity.type
_entity.pdbx_description
1 polymer ?
#
loop_
_entity_poly.entity_id
_entity_poly.type
_entity_poly.pdbx_seq_one_letter_code
_entity_poly.pdbx_strand_id
1 'polypeptide(L)'
;MELGLRSKEEWDEYVSDGKVYHGPYLPNHPDEMYAEEWVSWDEFLGLMRPYDETRHMVQNVLCLRNMEQYYFFVNGDRKRAEGLRIPAKPHIVYSEKGWRGEDHFFGRE
;
A
#
# COMPACT_ATOMS: atom_id res chain seq x y z
N MET A 1 14.31 7.65 -3.54
CA MET A 1 14.09 7.27 -4.95
C MET A 1 12.69 6.72 -5.05
N GLU A 2 11.79 7.41 -5.75
CA GLU A 2 10.47 6.88 -6.09
C GLU A 2 10.61 6.14 -7.41
N LEU A 3 10.34 4.83 -7.42
CA LEU A 3 10.53 3.99 -8.60
C LEU A 3 9.46 4.22 -9.67
N GLY A 4 8.35 4.91 -9.37
CA GLY A 4 7.35 5.29 -10.37
C GLY A 4 6.56 4.13 -11.00
N LEU A 5 6.85 2.88 -10.61
CA LEU A 5 6.21 1.65 -11.10
C LEU A 5 4.93 1.39 -10.29
N ARG A 6 3.81 1.18 -10.96
CA ARG A 6 2.46 1.07 -10.38
C ARG A 6 1.83 -0.31 -10.57
N SER A 7 2.47 -1.22 -11.30
CA SER A 7 1.95 -2.58 -11.47
C SER A 7 3.05 -3.63 -11.66
N LYS A 8 2.65 -4.90 -11.52
CA LYS A 8 3.50 -6.05 -11.82
C LYS A 8 3.93 -6.04 -13.29
N GLU A 9 3.06 -5.65 -14.22
CA GLU A 9 3.43 -5.59 -15.63
C GLU A 9 4.49 -4.51 -15.89
N GLU A 10 4.38 -3.33 -15.26
CA GLU A 10 5.41 -2.31 -15.34
C GLU A 10 6.74 -2.76 -14.70
N TRP A 11 6.67 -3.56 -13.63
CA TRP A 11 7.85 -4.17 -13.02
C TRP A 11 8.52 -5.20 -13.94
N ASP A 12 7.75 -6.12 -14.52
CA ASP A 12 8.26 -7.12 -15.46
C ASP A 12 8.86 -6.47 -16.71
N GLU A 13 8.23 -5.41 -17.22
CA GLU A 13 8.76 -4.63 -18.35
C GLU A 13 10.03 -3.86 -17.95
N TYR A 14 10.07 -3.30 -16.74
CA TYR A 14 11.24 -2.60 -16.20
C TYR A 14 12.45 -3.52 -15.95
N VAL A 15 12.21 -4.73 -15.45
CA VAL A 15 13.23 -5.78 -15.27
C VAL A 15 13.68 -6.33 -16.63
N SER A 16 12.75 -6.52 -17.58
CA SER A 16 13.05 -6.98 -18.94
C SER A 16 13.78 -5.95 -19.79
N ASP A 17 13.58 -4.65 -19.55
CA ASP A 17 14.29 -3.54 -20.22
C ASP A 17 15.75 -3.41 -19.74
N GLY A 18 16.21 -4.30 -18.85
CA GLY A 18 17.60 -4.33 -18.39
C GLY A 18 17.95 -3.18 -17.44
N LYS A 19 16.96 -2.45 -16.93
CA LYS A 19 17.13 -1.40 -15.91
C LYS A 19 17.29 -2.02 -14.52
N VAL A 20 18.31 -2.86 -14.38
CA VAL A 20 18.88 -3.37 -13.11
C VAL A 20 19.58 -2.25 -12.32
N TYR A 21 19.46 -0.99 -12.74
CA TYR A 21 20.31 0.14 -12.34
C TYR A 21 19.80 0.97 -11.16
N HIS A 22 18.86 0.47 -10.35
CA HIS A 22 18.49 1.15 -9.10
C HIS A 22 19.10 0.52 -7.83
N GLY A 23 19.86 -0.57 -7.94
CA GLY A 23 20.74 -1.05 -6.88
C GLY A 23 20.85 -2.57 -6.81
N PRO A 24 21.94 -3.12 -6.26
CA PRO A 24 22.28 -4.56 -6.28
C PRO A 24 21.37 -5.45 -5.42
N TYR A 25 20.23 -4.95 -4.93
CA TYR A 25 19.37 -5.63 -3.96
C TYR A 25 17.93 -5.82 -4.42
N LEU A 26 17.58 -5.44 -5.66
CA LEU A 26 16.24 -5.65 -6.19
C LEU A 26 16.22 -6.98 -6.97
N PRO A 27 15.60 -8.04 -6.44
CA PRO A 27 15.49 -9.32 -7.16
C PRO A 27 14.49 -9.25 -8.31
N ASN A 28 14.74 -10.06 -9.34
CA ASN A 28 13.85 -10.18 -10.51
C ASN A 28 12.49 -10.79 -10.14
N HIS A 29 12.49 -11.76 -9.22
CA HIS A 29 11.29 -12.42 -8.68
C HIS A 29 11.25 -12.21 -7.16
N PRO A 30 10.83 -11.02 -6.70
CA PRO A 30 10.76 -10.71 -5.28
C PRO A 30 9.67 -11.52 -4.56
N ASP A 31 8.62 -11.91 -5.29
CA ASP A 31 7.56 -12.80 -4.82
C ASP A 31 8.05 -14.21 -4.52
N GLU A 32 9.02 -14.70 -5.29
CA GLU A 32 9.66 -15.98 -5.03
C GLU A 32 10.78 -15.87 -4.00
N MET A 33 11.57 -14.80 -4.06
CA MET A 33 12.74 -14.63 -3.18
C MET A 33 12.36 -14.30 -1.74
N TYR A 34 11.28 -13.55 -1.55
CA TYR A 34 10.74 -13.23 -0.24
C TYR A 34 9.49 -14.04 0.07
N ALA A 35 9.26 -15.20 -0.57
CA ALA A 35 7.99 -15.95 -0.44
C ALA A 35 7.54 -16.19 1.02
N GLU A 36 8.48 -16.34 1.97
CA GLU A 36 8.19 -16.49 3.40
C GLU A 36 7.69 -15.19 4.09
N GLU A 37 8.10 -14.04 3.57
CA GLU A 37 7.75 -12.69 4.05
C GLU A 37 6.92 -11.89 3.02
N TRP A 38 6.49 -12.54 1.94
CA TRP A 38 5.86 -11.90 0.79
C TRP A 38 4.41 -11.63 1.08
N VAL A 39 4.05 -10.35 1.16
CA VAL A 39 2.68 -9.94 1.48
C VAL A 39 1.91 -9.56 0.22
N SER A 40 2.45 -8.67 -0.63
CA SER A 40 1.88 -8.36 -1.95
C SER A 40 2.82 -7.48 -2.79
N TRP A 41 2.61 -7.48 -4.10
CA TRP A 41 3.29 -6.58 -5.04
C TRP A 41 3.14 -5.10 -4.66
N ASP A 42 1.98 -4.70 -4.15
CA ASP A 42 1.75 -3.33 -3.66
C ASP A 42 2.62 -2.95 -2.47
N GLU A 43 2.96 -3.91 -1.61
CA GLU A 43 3.81 -3.68 -0.46
C GLU A 43 5.28 -3.62 -0.87
N PHE A 44 5.70 -4.53 -1.76
CA PHE A 44 7.05 -4.59 -2.30
C PHE A 44 7.42 -3.37 -3.15
N LEU A 45 6.50 -2.90 -3.99
CA LEU A 45 6.69 -1.68 -4.78
C LEU A 45 6.55 -0.40 -3.93
N GLY A 46 6.26 -0.53 -2.64
CA GLY A 46 6.04 0.59 -1.73
C GLY A 46 4.78 1.41 -2.08
N LEU A 47 3.81 0.80 -2.75
CA LEU A 47 2.55 1.42 -3.17
C LEU A 47 1.58 1.58 -1.99
N MET A 48 1.67 0.72 -0.96
CA MET A 48 0.75 0.75 0.18
C MET A 48 1.44 0.59 1.53
N ARG A 49 0.97 1.33 2.52
CA ARG A 49 1.45 1.32 3.91
C ARG A 49 0.86 0.11 4.69
N PRO A 50 1.57 -0.47 5.68
CA PRO A 50 1.04 -1.56 6.50
C PRO A 50 -0.27 -1.20 7.22
N TYR A 51 -1.08 -2.21 7.56
CA TYR A 51 -2.40 -2.00 8.19
C TYR A 51 -2.32 -1.15 9.46
N ASP A 52 -1.44 -1.50 10.40
CA ASP A 52 -1.32 -0.81 11.67
C ASP A 52 -0.89 0.65 11.50
N GLU A 53 0.08 0.90 10.62
CA GLU A 53 0.50 2.26 10.31
C GLU A 53 -0.61 3.06 9.62
N THR A 54 -1.34 2.45 8.68
CA THR A 54 -2.48 3.09 8.02
C THR A 54 -3.58 3.41 9.02
N ARG A 55 -3.93 2.49 9.92
CA ARG A 55 -4.87 2.70 11.01
C ARG A 55 -4.43 3.88 11.88
N HIS A 56 -3.17 3.90 12.30
CA HIS A 56 -2.62 4.99 13.11
C HIS A 56 -2.68 6.35 12.40
N MET A 57 -2.39 6.36 11.10
CA MET A 57 -2.47 7.55 10.24
C MET A 57 -3.91 8.08 10.12
N VAL A 58 -4.85 7.19 9.83
CA VAL A 58 -6.28 7.49 9.68
C VAL A 58 -6.85 8.07 10.98
N GLN A 59 -6.47 7.50 12.12
CA GLN A 59 -6.97 7.90 13.44
C GLN A 59 -6.31 9.17 13.99
N ASN A 60 -4.97 9.27 13.92
CA ASN A 60 -4.23 10.31 14.65
C ASN A 60 -3.80 11.49 13.77
N VAL A 61 -3.64 11.28 12.46
CA VAL A 61 -3.15 12.32 11.53
C VAL A 61 -4.31 12.89 10.72
N LEU A 62 -5.12 12.03 10.12
CA LEU A 62 -6.26 12.42 9.30
C LEU A 62 -7.55 12.58 10.12
N CYS A 63 -7.59 12.04 11.34
CA CYS A 63 -8.71 12.09 12.27
C CYS A 63 -10.04 11.65 11.63
N LEU A 64 -10.00 10.69 10.70
CA LEU A 64 -11.16 10.18 10.00
C LEU A 64 -11.93 9.23 10.93
N ARG A 65 -13.25 9.43 11.03
CA ARG A 65 -14.10 8.74 12.01
C ARG A 65 -14.96 7.63 11.39
N ASN A 66 -15.05 7.57 10.06
CA ASN A 66 -15.89 6.62 9.34
C ASN A 66 -15.44 6.46 7.87
N MET A 67 -16.00 5.46 7.20
CA MET A 67 -15.69 5.17 5.80
C MET A 67 -16.12 6.29 4.85
N GLU A 68 -17.18 7.03 5.15
CA GLU A 68 -17.62 8.15 4.29
C GLU A 68 -16.55 9.24 4.21
N GLN A 69 -16.02 9.68 5.36
CA GLN A 69 -14.91 10.62 5.42
C GLN A 69 -13.66 10.06 4.77
N TYR A 70 -13.40 8.77 4.96
CA TYR A 70 -12.26 8.09 4.34
C TYR A 70 -12.36 8.08 2.82
N TYR A 71 -13.50 7.67 2.25
CA TYR A 71 -13.72 7.68 0.81
C TYR A 71 -13.74 9.11 0.26
N PHE A 72 -14.31 10.07 0.99
CA PHE A 72 -14.28 11.47 0.59
C PHE A 72 -12.84 11.99 0.53
N PHE A 73 -12.01 11.65 1.51
CA PHE A 73 -10.59 12.01 1.52
C PHE A 73 -9.82 11.34 0.35
N VAL A 74 -9.96 10.02 0.19
CA VAL A 74 -9.21 9.29 -0.85
C VAL A 74 -9.65 9.69 -2.26
N ASN A 75 -10.95 9.89 -2.48
CA ASN A 75 -11.47 10.29 -3.79
C ASN A 75 -11.31 11.78 -4.06
N GLY A 76 -11.44 12.62 -3.02
CA GLY A 76 -11.32 14.07 -3.12
C GLY A 76 -9.89 14.56 -3.27
N ASP A 77 -8.93 13.87 -2.64
CA ASP A 77 -7.52 14.27 -2.63
C ASP A 77 -6.60 13.08 -2.96
N ARG A 78 -6.79 12.52 -4.17
CA ARG A 78 -6.04 11.35 -4.66
C ARG A 78 -4.53 11.51 -4.56
N LYS A 79 -3.98 12.69 -4.84
CA LYS A 79 -2.54 12.94 -4.74
C LYS A 79 -2.04 12.76 -3.31
N ARG A 80 -2.82 13.26 -2.35
CA ARG A 80 -2.50 13.11 -0.93
C ARG A 80 -2.68 11.66 -0.48
N ALA A 81 -3.73 10.98 -0.91
CA ALA A 81 -3.93 9.56 -0.61
C ALA A 81 -2.80 8.68 -1.18
N GLU A 82 -2.37 8.93 -2.43
CA GLU A 82 -1.21 8.28 -3.06
C GLU A 82 0.08 8.59 -2.28
N GLY A 83 0.34 9.87 -1.94
CA GLY A 83 1.52 10.26 -1.16
C GLY A 83 1.56 9.68 0.26
N LEU A 84 0.40 9.45 0.87
CA LEU A 84 0.28 8.80 2.17
C LEU A 84 0.23 7.27 2.08
N ARG A 85 0.19 6.71 0.85
CA ARG A 85 0.14 5.28 0.55
C ARG A 85 -1.04 4.57 1.21
N ILE A 86 -2.20 5.24 1.24
CA ILE A 86 -3.43 4.72 1.85
C ILE A 86 -4.30 4.08 0.78
N PRO A 87 -4.76 2.83 0.94
CA PRO A 87 -5.58 2.16 -0.06
C PRO A 87 -6.97 2.78 -0.19
N ALA A 88 -7.51 2.86 -1.40
CA ALA A 88 -8.90 3.30 -1.59
C ALA A 88 -9.91 2.36 -0.93
N LYS A 89 -9.63 1.05 -0.90
CA LYS A 89 -10.50 0.03 -0.30
C LYS A 89 -9.74 -0.76 0.76
N PRO A 90 -9.63 -0.24 2.01
CA PRO A 90 -8.82 -0.87 3.05
C PRO A 90 -9.35 -2.25 3.46
N HIS A 91 -10.67 -2.47 3.41
CA HIS A 91 -11.28 -3.77 3.72
C HIS A 91 -10.89 -4.90 2.76
N ILE A 92 -10.53 -4.59 1.52
CA ILE A 92 -10.06 -5.58 0.55
C ILE A 92 -8.56 -5.80 0.76
N VAL A 93 -7.80 -4.70 0.78
CA VAL A 93 -6.33 -4.73 0.85
C VAL A 93 -5.83 -5.36 2.16
N TYR A 94 -6.51 -5.08 3.28
CA TYR A 94 -6.12 -5.59 4.58
C TYR A 94 -6.92 -6.82 5.03
N SER A 95 -7.79 -7.37 4.18
CA SER A 95 -8.63 -8.53 4.52
C SER A 95 -7.84 -9.69 5.14
N GLU A 96 -6.71 -10.05 4.53
CA GLU A 96 -5.78 -11.08 5.02
C GLU A 96 -4.65 -10.52 5.88
N LYS A 97 -4.54 -9.19 6.00
CA LYS A 97 -3.48 -8.47 6.72
C LYS A 97 -3.94 -7.90 8.08
N GLY A 98 -4.92 -8.54 8.72
CA GLY A 98 -5.38 -8.16 10.06
C GLY A 98 -6.58 -7.19 10.11
N TRP A 99 -7.33 -7.03 9.02
CA TRP A 99 -8.58 -6.29 9.03
C TRP A 99 -9.61 -6.94 9.96
N ARG A 100 -10.00 -6.21 11.02
CA ARG A 100 -10.99 -6.66 12.02
C ARG A 100 -12.37 -6.02 11.87
N GLY A 101 -12.52 -5.15 10.87
CA GLY A 101 -13.72 -4.34 10.68
C GLY A 101 -13.45 -2.86 10.80
N GLU A 102 -14.44 -2.08 10.40
CA GLU A 102 -14.35 -0.62 10.34
C GLU A 102 -14.22 0.01 11.72
N ASP A 103 -14.86 -0.56 12.74
CA ASP A 103 -14.79 -0.02 14.10
C ASP A 103 -13.38 -0.08 14.65
N HIS A 104 -12.68 -1.20 14.47
CA HIS A 104 -11.27 -1.31 14.82
C HIS A 104 -10.41 -0.37 13.96
N PHE A 105 -10.72 -0.23 12.67
CA PHE A 105 -9.97 0.65 11.76
C PHE A 105 -10.06 2.14 12.13
N PHE A 106 -11.24 2.59 12.56
CA PHE A 106 -11.47 3.99 12.98
C PHE A 106 -11.30 4.22 14.49
N GLY A 107 -11.01 3.18 15.28
CA GLY A 107 -10.82 3.29 16.72
C GLY A 107 -12.12 3.62 17.45
N ARG A 108 -13.23 3.04 16.97
CA ARG A 108 -14.58 3.12 17.57
C ARG A 108 -14.88 1.96 18.53
N GLU A 109 -13.86 1.17 18.84
CA GLU A 109 -13.89 0.06 19.81
C GLU A 109 -13.81 0.52 21.27
#